data_AF-A0A8C2MP46-F1
#
_entry.id   AF-A0A8C2MP46-F1
#
_cell.length_a   1.000
_cell.length_b   1.000
_cell.length_c   1.000
_cell.angle_alpha   90.00
_cell.angle_beta   90.00
_cell.angle_gamma   90.00
#
_symmetry.space_group_name_H-M   'P 1'
#
loop_
_entity.id
_entity.type
_entity.pdbx_description
1 polymer ?
#
loop_
_entity_poly.entity_id
_entity_poly.type
_entity_poly.pdbx_seq_one_letter_code
_entity_poly.pdbx_strand_id
1 'polypeptide(L)'
;MASEITYAEVKFKNESNSPGTDSNSAAAPKVKPAPHLSKPGGPSLLFTSLMALFLLLAISFLVAFIFYFQKSSQLLEEKNAARSVTFTELNCKKNHSHKDKVWSCCPKDWKAFSSHCYFISNDLANWNQSEEKCSSMGAHLMVVHSKEEQ
;
A
#
# COMPACT_ATOMS: atom_id res chain seq x y z
N MET A 1 7.49 -33.00 -47.67
CA MET A 1 8.41 -34.13 -47.43
C MET A 1 9.71 -33.55 -46.90
N ALA A 2 10.19 -34.11 -45.78
CA ALA A 2 11.46 -33.92 -45.07
C ALA A 2 11.91 -32.48 -44.68
N SER A 3 11.85 -32.20 -43.38
CA SER A 3 12.62 -31.14 -42.71
C SER A 3 14.00 -31.71 -42.37
N GLU A 4 15.08 -31.02 -42.74
CA GLU A 4 16.45 -31.38 -42.36
C GLU A 4 16.70 -31.11 -40.88
N ILE A 5 17.13 -32.13 -40.15
CA ILE A 5 17.50 -32.08 -38.73
C ILE A 5 19.03 -32.08 -38.68
N THR A 6 19.63 -30.97 -38.26
CA THR A 6 21.09 -30.84 -38.10
C THR A 6 21.49 -31.41 -36.74
N TYR A 7 22.10 -32.60 -36.73
CA TYR A 7 22.65 -33.21 -35.52
C TYR A 7 24.12 -32.79 -35.37
N ALA A 8 24.53 -32.39 -34.16
CA ALA A 8 25.94 -32.19 -33.83
C ALA A 8 26.53 -33.48 -33.26
N GLU A 9 27.65 -33.92 -33.83
CA GLU A 9 28.42 -35.10 -33.44
C GLU A 9 29.09 -34.92 -32.07
N VAL A 10 28.89 -35.88 -31.17
CA VAL A 10 29.57 -35.95 -29.87
C VAL A 10 30.74 -36.92 -30.01
N LYS A 11 31.97 -36.42 -29.88
CA LYS A 11 33.19 -37.24 -29.90
C LYS A 11 33.53 -37.67 -28.46
N PHE A 12 33.27 -38.93 -28.15
CA PHE A 12 33.79 -39.58 -26.95
C PHE A 12 35.19 -40.15 -27.24
N LYS A 13 36.17 -39.79 -26.41
CA LYS A 13 37.50 -40.39 -26.46
C LYS A 13 37.65 -41.36 -25.29
N ASN A 14 37.38 -42.64 -25.57
CA ASN A 14 37.72 -43.75 -24.69
C ASN A 14 38.99 -44.40 -25.24
N GLU A 15 40.07 -44.29 -24.50
CA GLU A 15 41.34 -44.95 -24.83
C GLU A 15 41.58 -46.04 -23.78
N SER A 16 41.25 -47.27 -24.15
CA SER A 16 41.73 -48.47 -23.51
C SER A 16 43.08 -48.85 -24.13
N ASN A 17 44.06 -49.21 -23.30
CA ASN A 17 44.96 -50.32 -23.60
C ASN A 17 45.64 -50.80 -22.31
N SER A 18 45.34 -52.05 -21.95
CA SER A 18 46.21 -52.91 -21.15
C SER A 18 47.30 -53.45 -22.09
N PRO A 19 48.52 -53.75 -21.58
CA PRO A 19 48.82 -55.16 -21.27
C PRO A 19 49.52 -55.32 -19.92
N GLY A 20 49.17 -56.39 -19.20
CA GLY A 20 49.76 -56.75 -17.92
C GLY A 20 51.19 -57.28 -18.00
N THR A 21 51.86 -57.35 -16.84
CA THR A 21 52.76 -58.43 -16.41
C THR A 21 53.02 -58.24 -14.91
N ASP A 22 52.99 -59.36 -14.18
CA ASP A 22 53.10 -59.53 -12.74
C ASP A 22 54.44 -59.08 -12.13
N SER A 23 54.46 -58.75 -10.82
CA SER A 23 55.39 -59.31 -9.81
C SER A 23 55.55 -58.42 -8.54
N ASN A 24 54.97 -58.92 -7.44
CA ASN A 24 55.45 -58.99 -6.04
C ASN A 24 56.33 -57.90 -5.35
N SER A 25 55.85 -57.53 -4.16
CA SER A 25 56.55 -57.31 -2.86
C SER A 25 57.26 -56.00 -2.49
N ALA A 26 56.71 -55.40 -1.42
CA ALA A 26 57.33 -54.83 -0.21
C ALA A 26 58.39 -53.70 -0.30
N ALA A 27 58.01 -52.51 0.20
CA ALA A 27 58.81 -51.67 1.10
C ALA A 27 58.01 -50.41 1.55
N ALA A 28 57.95 -50.15 2.87
CA ALA A 28 57.63 -48.83 3.44
C ALA A 28 58.89 -47.93 3.34
N PRO A 29 58.83 -46.57 3.26
CA PRO A 29 58.36 -45.72 4.38
C PRO A 29 57.80 -44.32 4.01
N LYS A 30 57.52 -43.52 5.06
CA LYS A 30 57.64 -42.04 5.18
C LYS A 30 56.36 -41.17 5.09
N VAL A 31 55.84 -40.84 6.28
CA VAL A 31 55.24 -39.59 6.78
C VAL A 31 54.72 -38.59 5.72
N LYS A 32 53.40 -38.40 5.67
CA LYS A 32 52.76 -37.22 5.06
C LYS A 32 52.76 -36.06 6.05
N PRO A 33 53.25 -34.85 5.68
CA PRO A 33 52.87 -33.64 6.40
C PRO A 33 51.40 -33.32 6.11
N ALA A 34 50.67 -32.87 7.12
CA ALA A 34 49.30 -32.37 6.98
C ALA A 34 49.26 -31.23 5.96
N PRO A 35 48.28 -31.16 5.04
CA PRO A 35 48.06 -29.97 4.26
C PRO A 35 47.62 -28.86 5.21
N HIS A 36 48.40 -27.79 5.21
CA HIS A 36 48.15 -26.60 5.99
C HIS A 36 46.76 -26.03 5.68
N LEU A 37 46.06 -25.73 6.77
CA LEU A 37 44.84 -24.96 6.84
C LEU A 37 45.04 -23.58 6.19
N SER A 38 44.62 -23.42 4.95
CA SER A 38 44.41 -22.09 4.35
C SER A 38 42.93 -21.74 4.40
N LYS A 39 42.52 -21.04 5.46
CA LYS A 39 41.27 -20.27 5.46
C LYS A 39 41.45 -19.09 4.49
N PRO A 40 40.61 -18.91 3.46
CA PRO A 40 40.56 -17.66 2.75
C PRO A 40 39.73 -16.68 3.59
N GLY A 41 40.41 -15.86 4.39
CA GLY A 41 39.84 -14.66 5.00
C GLY A 41 39.69 -13.58 3.93
N GLY A 42 38.61 -13.66 3.14
CA GLY A 42 38.20 -12.62 2.19
C GLY A 42 36.95 -11.87 2.67
N PRO A 43 36.57 -10.76 2.00
CA PRO A 43 35.56 -9.78 2.45
C PRO A 43 34.10 -10.29 2.51
N SER A 44 33.89 -11.60 2.50
CA SER A 44 32.57 -12.26 2.55
C SER A 44 31.71 -11.82 3.74
N LEU A 45 32.31 -11.66 4.93
CA LEU A 45 31.58 -11.24 6.14
C LEU A 45 31.05 -9.81 6.04
N LEU A 46 31.76 -8.92 5.34
CA LEU A 46 31.33 -7.54 5.13
C LEU A 46 30.15 -7.49 4.15
N PHE A 47 30.20 -8.30 3.08
CA PHE A 47 29.08 -8.43 2.15
C PHE A 47 27.84 -9.04 2.83
N THR A 48 27.98 -10.08 3.64
CA THR A 48 26.84 -10.64 4.39
C THR A 48 26.26 -9.65 5.38
N SER A 49 27.11 -8.89 6.06
CA SER A 49 26.68 -7.85 7.00
C SER A 49 25.94 -6.70 6.29
N LEU A 50 26.46 -6.26 5.14
CA LEU A 50 25.86 -5.21 4.34
C LEU A 50 24.52 -5.65 3.74
N MET A 51 24.44 -6.88 3.22
CA MET A 51 23.19 -7.47 2.73
C MET A 51 22.16 -7.61 3.86
N ALA A 52 22.58 -8.05 5.05
CA ALA A 52 21.70 -8.12 6.21
C ALA A 52 21.18 -6.73 6.63
N LEU A 53 22.04 -5.70 6.61
CA LEU A 53 21.65 -4.33 6.93
C LEU A 53 20.67 -3.74 5.90
N PHE A 54 20.90 -3.97 4.60
CA PHE A 54 19.97 -3.57 3.55
C PHE A 54 18.60 -4.23 3.70
N LEU A 55 18.56 -5.52 4.07
CA LEU A 55 17.31 -6.23 4.34
C LEU A 55 16.57 -5.62 5.54
N LEU A 56 17.27 -5.28 6.63
CA LEU A 56 16.65 -4.64 7.79
C LEU A 56 16.10 -3.24 7.47
N LEU A 57 16.83 -2.44 6.70
CA LEU A 57 16.37 -1.13 6.25
C LEU A 57 15.17 -1.24 5.32
N ALA A 58 15.18 -2.20 4.39
CA ALA A 58 14.07 -2.47 3.51
C ALA A 58 12.82 -2.88 4.30
N ILE A 59 12.94 -3.77 5.29
CA ILE A 59 11.82 -4.17 6.15
C ILE A 59 11.29 -2.98 6.94
N SER A 60 12.17 -2.18 7.55
CA SER A 60 11.76 -0.98 8.29
C SER A 60 11.00 0.02 7.40
N PHE A 61 11.49 0.25 6.19
CA PHE A 61 10.84 1.11 5.21
C PHE A 61 9.49 0.56 4.77
N LEU A 62 9.40 -0.74 4.46
CA LEU A 62 8.14 -1.39 4.08
C LEU A 62 7.10 -1.30 5.20
N VAL A 63 7.51 -1.50 6.45
CA VAL A 63 6.61 -1.37 7.62
C VAL A 63 6.12 0.07 7.76
N ALA A 64 7.00 1.07 7.71
CA ALA A 64 6.63 2.48 7.78
C ALA A 64 5.71 2.89 6.63
N PHE A 65 6.01 2.41 5.41
CA PHE A 65 5.20 2.61 4.23
C PHE A 65 3.81 1.99 4.42
N ILE A 66 3.72 0.72 4.85
CA ILE A 66 2.44 0.06 5.14
C ILE A 66 1.64 0.85 6.18
N PHE A 67 2.25 1.28 7.29
CA PHE A 67 1.56 2.11 8.29
C PHE A 67 1.08 3.45 7.72
N TYR A 68 1.89 4.12 6.89
CA TYR A 68 1.52 5.36 6.21
C TYR A 68 0.35 5.15 5.25
N PHE A 69 0.39 4.10 4.42
CA PHE A 69 -0.68 3.75 3.49
C PHE A 69 -1.95 3.35 4.22
N GLN A 70 -1.85 2.55 5.28
CA GLN A 70 -2.98 2.20 6.14
C GLN A 70 -3.62 3.46 6.74
N LYS A 71 -2.82 4.39 7.26
CA LYS A 71 -3.30 5.67 7.82
C LYS A 71 -3.93 6.56 6.75
N SER A 72 -3.33 6.65 5.57
CA SER A 72 -3.83 7.44 4.44
C SER A 72 -5.15 6.89 3.89
N SER A 73 -5.28 5.57 3.78
CA SER A 73 -6.52 4.91 3.36
C SER A 73 -7.64 5.13 4.37
N GLN A 74 -7.35 5.04 5.68
CA GLN A 74 -8.33 5.33 6.73
C GLN A 74 -8.83 6.78 6.69
N LEU A 75 -7.93 7.76 6.52
CA LEU A 75 -8.31 9.18 6.41
C LEU A 75 -9.20 9.43 5.19
N LEU A 76 -8.92 8.74 4.07
CA LEU A 76 -9.69 8.85 2.86
C LEU A 76 -11.07 8.20 3.00
N GLU A 77 -11.15 7.05 3.68
CA GLU A 77 -12.42 6.37 3.99
C GLU A 77 -13.27 7.17 4.96
N GLU A 78 -12.70 7.71 6.05
CA GLU A 78 -13.41 8.58 7.00
C GLU A 78 -13.93 9.84 6.30
N LYS A 79 -13.12 10.46 5.44
CA LYS A 79 -13.52 11.62 4.63
C LYS A 79 -14.60 11.28 3.61
N ASN A 80 -14.51 10.13 2.96
CA ASN A 80 -15.49 9.67 1.99
C ASN A 80 -16.79 9.22 2.66
N ALA A 81 -16.72 8.59 3.83
CA ALA A 81 -17.87 8.21 4.65
C ALA A 81 -18.56 9.45 5.23
N ALA A 82 -17.80 10.42 5.77
CA ALA A 82 -18.35 11.70 6.21
C ALA A 82 -19.04 12.43 5.04
N ARG A 83 -18.41 12.44 3.85
CA ARG A 83 -18.97 13.06 2.64
C ARG A 83 -20.16 12.29 2.05
N SER A 84 -20.17 10.96 2.12
CA SER A 84 -21.28 10.13 1.61
C SER A 84 -22.49 10.22 2.53
N VAL A 85 -22.28 10.20 3.85
CA VAL A 85 -23.35 10.39 4.85
C VAL A 85 -24.03 11.76 4.67
N THR A 86 -23.31 12.81 4.30
CA THR A 86 -23.91 14.14 4.05
C THR A 86 -24.82 14.24 2.82
N PHE A 87 -24.78 13.30 1.86
CA PHE A 87 -25.50 13.45 0.58
C PHE A 87 -26.52 12.34 0.28
N THR A 88 -26.55 11.23 1.03
CA THR A 88 -27.27 10.03 0.56
C THR A 88 -28.78 10.05 0.84
N GLU A 89 -29.29 10.96 1.68
CA GLU A 89 -30.74 11.14 1.89
C GLU A 89 -31.16 12.61 1.72
N LEU A 90 -31.59 13.00 0.52
CA LEU A 90 -32.21 14.30 0.25
C LEU A 90 -33.73 14.22 0.48
N ASN A 91 -34.28 15.18 1.23
CA ASN A 91 -35.71 15.43 1.31
C ASN A 91 -36.06 16.65 0.47
N CYS A 92 -37.06 16.47 -0.36
CA CYS A 92 -37.29 17.23 -1.56
C CYS A 92 -38.76 17.65 -1.50
N LYS A 93 -39.00 18.93 -1.21
CA LYS A 93 -40.35 19.48 -0.96
C LYS A 93 -40.75 20.45 -2.04
N LYS A 94 -42.01 20.37 -2.45
CA LYS A 94 -42.63 21.32 -3.38
C LYS A 94 -43.10 22.55 -2.60
N ASN A 95 -42.44 23.68 -2.81
CA ASN A 95 -42.89 24.93 -2.21
C ASN A 95 -44.02 25.53 -3.06
N HIS A 96 -45.13 25.89 -2.42
CA HIS A 96 -46.30 26.52 -3.05
C HIS A 96 -46.21 28.06 -3.05
N SER A 97 -45.00 28.61 -3.12
CA SER A 97 -44.80 30.05 -3.05
C SER A 97 -44.56 30.63 -4.46
N HIS A 98 -45.45 31.53 -4.87
CA HIS A 98 -45.42 32.35 -6.09
C HIS A 98 -45.40 31.60 -7.44
N LYS A 99 -46.59 31.25 -7.95
CA LYS A 99 -46.97 30.85 -9.35
C LYS A 99 -46.08 29.86 -10.15
N ASP A 100 -44.88 29.55 -9.68
CA ASP A 100 -43.86 28.70 -10.26
C ASP A 100 -43.62 27.54 -9.29
N LYS A 101 -43.61 26.32 -9.82
CA LYS A 101 -43.41 25.10 -9.03
C LYS A 101 -41.92 24.95 -8.74
N VAL A 102 -41.40 25.69 -7.76
CA VAL A 102 -40.01 25.55 -7.32
C VAL A 102 -39.89 24.38 -6.34
N TRP A 103 -38.96 23.49 -6.63
CA TRP A 103 -38.63 22.36 -5.79
C TRP A 103 -37.38 22.67 -4.98
N SER A 104 -37.46 22.53 -3.66
CA SER A 104 -36.30 22.71 -2.77
C SER A 104 -35.92 21.37 -2.17
N CYS A 105 -34.71 20.91 -2.46
CA CYS A 105 -34.12 19.70 -1.88
C CYS A 105 -33.07 20.07 -0.85
N CYS A 106 -33.17 19.46 0.34
CA CYS A 106 -32.20 19.61 1.41
C CYS A 106 -31.82 18.24 1.96
N PRO A 107 -30.66 18.09 2.63
CA PRO A 107 -30.36 16.88 3.37
C PRO A 107 -31.47 16.55 4.37
N LYS A 108 -31.63 15.27 4.68
CA LYS A 108 -32.60 14.82 5.69
C LYS A 108 -32.38 15.53 7.02
N ASP A 109 -33.48 15.89 7.67
CA ASP A 109 -33.52 16.67 8.92
C ASP A 109 -33.08 18.14 8.82
N TRP A 110 -32.82 18.64 7.60
CA TRP A 110 -32.62 20.07 7.35
C TRP A 110 -33.93 20.74 6.94
N LYS A 111 -34.08 22.01 7.34
CA LYS A 111 -35.22 22.85 6.97
C LYS A 111 -34.92 23.59 5.68
N ALA A 112 -35.77 23.40 4.68
CA ALA A 112 -35.71 24.18 3.43
C ALA A 112 -36.44 25.51 3.60
N PHE A 113 -35.80 26.60 3.21
CA PHE A 113 -36.46 27.89 3.04
C PHE A 113 -35.84 28.60 1.84
N SER A 114 -36.68 29.01 0.88
CA SER A 114 -36.24 29.52 -0.42
C SER A 114 -35.27 28.52 -1.12
N SER A 115 -34.09 28.98 -1.52
CA SER A 115 -33.00 28.19 -2.11
C SER A 115 -31.96 27.68 -1.10
N HIS A 116 -32.21 27.84 0.21
CA HIS A 116 -31.26 27.51 1.27
C HIS A 116 -31.76 26.36 2.16
N CYS A 117 -30.81 25.66 2.77
CA CYS A 117 -31.03 24.57 3.70
C CYS A 117 -30.43 24.94 5.06
N TYR A 118 -31.21 24.78 6.12
CA TYR A 118 -30.86 25.19 7.47
C TYR A 118 -30.91 24.02 8.43
N PHE A 119 -29.81 23.82 9.16
CA PHE A 119 -29.73 22.86 10.26
C PHE A 119 -29.84 23.58 11.59
N ILE A 120 -30.71 23.08 12.47
CA ILE A 120 -30.87 23.62 13.82
C ILE A 120 -30.27 22.61 14.78
N SER A 121 -29.12 22.97 15.36
CA SER A 121 -28.50 22.17 16.41
C SER A 121 -29.21 22.40 17.75
N ASN A 122 -29.38 21.33 18.52
CA ASN A 122 -29.80 21.41 19.92
C ASN A 122 -28.60 21.55 20.88
N ASP A 123 -27.38 21.48 20.37
CA ASP A 123 -26.17 21.57 21.18
C ASP A 123 -25.87 23.02 21.58
N LEU A 124 -25.40 23.20 22.81
CA LEU A 124 -24.79 24.45 23.26
C LEU A 124 -23.30 24.43 22.94
N ALA A 125 -22.82 25.43 22.21
CA ALA A 125 -21.42 25.63 21.91
C ALA A 125 -21.12 27.12 21.76
N ASN A 126 -19.86 27.52 21.97
CA ASN A 126 -19.45 28.89 21.67
C ASN A 126 -19.39 29.12 20.15
N TRP A 127 -19.29 30.38 19.73
CA TRP A 127 -19.36 30.75 18.31
C TRP A 127 -18.33 29.98 17.44
N ASN A 128 -17.07 29.91 17.87
CA ASN A 128 -16.02 29.21 17.12
C ASN A 128 -16.31 27.72 16.98
N GLN A 129 -16.72 27.07 18.07
CA GLN A 129 -17.08 25.65 18.06
C GLN A 129 -18.31 25.37 17.18
N SER A 130 -19.29 26.28 17.18
CA SER A 130 -20.46 26.16 16.32
C SER A 130 -20.09 26.32 14.84
N GLU A 131 -19.21 27.25 14.48
CA GLU A 131 -18.72 27.39 13.10
C GLU A 131 -17.92 26.16 12.64
N GLU A 132 -17.08 25.61 13.51
CA GLU A 132 -16.33 24.38 13.21
C GLU A 132 -17.28 23.19 12.98
N LYS A 133 -18.34 23.07 13.80
CA LYS A 133 -19.39 22.06 13.62
C LYS A 133 -20.17 22.27 12.31
N CYS A 134 -20.55 23.50 11.98
CA CYS A 134 -21.22 23.78 10.70
C CYS A 134 -20.30 23.44 9.51
N SER A 135 -19.02 23.81 9.60
CA SER A 135 -18.02 23.55 8.57
C SER A 135 -17.78 22.04 8.35
N SER A 136 -17.79 21.24 9.42
CA SER A 136 -17.64 19.78 9.32
C SER A 136 -18.82 19.11 8.61
N MET A 137 -20.01 19.73 8.64
CA MET A 137 -21.20 19.31 7.88
C MET A 137 -21.27 19.91 6.46
N GLY A 138 -20.25 20.65 6.02
CA GLY A 138 -20.23 21.32 4.72
C GLY A 138 -21.13 22.55 4.63
N ALA A 139 -21.40 23.20 5.76
CA ALA A 139 -22.21 24.42 5.87
C ALA A 139 -21.48 25.52 6.66
N HIS A 140 -22.15 26.64 6.86
CA HIS A 140 -21.67 27.77 7.65
C HIS A 140 -22.71 28.17 8.70
N LEU A 141 -22.28 28.89 9.73
CA LEU A 141 -23.22 29.56 10.62
C LEU A 141 -24.18 30.45 9.83
N MET A 142 -25.46 30.40 10.21
CA MET A 142 -26.52 31.14 9.56
C MET A 142 -26.24 32.65 9.59
N VAL A 143 -26.35 33.27 8.42
CA VAL A 143 -26.42 34.72 8.25
C VAL A 143 -27.80 35.05 7.71
N VAL A 144 -28.49 35.98 8.37
CA VAL A 144 -29.83 36.41 7.98
C VAL A 144 -29.72 37.48 6.89
N HIS A 145 -30.28 37.20 5.71
CA HIS A 145 -30.22 38.10 4.56
C HIS A 145 -31.53 38.86 4.32
N SER A 146 -32.65 38.42 4.89
CA SER A 146 -33.95 39.10 4.76
C SER A 146 -34.78 39.06 6.04
N LYS A 147 -35.85 39.87 6.09
CA LYS A 147 -36.78 39.89 7.23
C LYS A 147 -37.59 38.60 7.34
N GLU A 148 -37.83 37.95 6.21
CA GLU A 148 -38.58 36.69 6.12
C GLU A 148 -37.74 35.50 6.62
N GLU A 149 -36.42 35.63 6.67
CA GLU A 149 -35.50 34.63 7.22
C GLU A 149 -35.35 34.73 8.75
N GLN A 150 -35.69 35.87 9.36
CA GLN A 150 -35.62 36.11 10.80
C GLN A 150 -36.85 35.59 11.54
#